data_AF-A0A4Y2HDB9-F1
#
_entry.id   AF-A0A4Y2HDB9-F1
#
_cell.length_a   1.000
_cell.length_b   1.000
_cell.length_c   1.000
_cell.angle_alpha   90.00
_cell.angle_beta   90.00
_cell.angle_gamma   90.00
#
_symmetry.space_group_name_H-M   'P 1'
#
loop_
_entity.id
_entity.type
_entity.pdbx_description
1 polymer ?
#
loop_
_entity_poly.entity_id
_entity_poly.type
_entity_poly.pdbx_seq_one_letter_code
_entity_poly.pdbx_strand_id
1 'polypeptide(L)'
;MDLAYCQDNECADQLAKEAITKGDAFFLSKPLSYLKSKIRSAALSIWQDNWDNGEISRRTHDIVPKVSNKAIGWNREELMFVTGHGPFPSYLQRFNLRTHDNCSCGEKGDPLHYATKCRFTLLAFPNSYGVT
;
A
#
# COMPACT_ATOMS: atom_id res chain seq x y z
N MET A 1 10.78 -5.98 63.63
CA MET A 1 10.68 -5.34 62.31
C MET A 1 11.27 -6.34 61.35
N ASP A 2 10.53 -7.41 61.06
CA ASP A 2 11.05 -8.54 60.30
C ASP A 2 10.67 -8.35 58.84
N LEU A 3 11.65 -7.90 58.06
CA LEU A 3 11.61 -8.01 56.61
C LEU A 3 11.71 -9.50 56.27
N ALA A 4 10.56 -10.14 56.07
CA ALA A 4 10.48 -11.50 55.57
C ALA A 4 11.15 -11.55 54.18
N TYR A 5 12.36 -12.10 54.14
CA TYR A 5 13.05 -12.49 52.93
C TYR A 5 12.27 -13.65 52.30
N CYS A 6 11.53 -13.36 51.25
CA CYS A 6 10.70 -14.34 50.55
C CYS A 6 11.49 -14.91 49.37
N GLN A 7 11.41 -16.23 49.19
CA GLN A 7 12.15 -16.97 48.18
C GLN A 7 11.57 -16.66 46.78
N ASP A 8 12.44 -16.29 45.83
CA ASP A 8 12.18 -15.60 44.54
C ASP A 8 11.30 -16.33 43.49
N ASN A 9 10.16 -16.91 43.87
CA ASN A 9 9.09 -17.25 42.94
C ASN A 9 7.72 -17.29 43.62
N GLU A 10 7.69 -17.72 44.89
CA GLU A 10 6.46 -17.79 45.68
C GLU A 10 5.92 -16.39 46.02
N CYS A 11 6.82 -15.44 46.31
CA CYS A 11 6.43 -14.04 46.51
C CYS A 11 5.80 -13.43 45.25
N ALA A 12 6.42 -13.69 44.10
CA ALA A 12 5.97 -13.19 42.81
C ALA A 12 4.59 -13.77 42.43
N ASP A 13 4.38 -15.07 42.67
CA ASP A 13 3.10 -15.74 42.40
C ASP A 13 1.99 -15.26 43.35
N GLN A 14 2.32 -15.03 44.63
CA GLN A 14 1.39 -14.47 45.60
C GLN A 14 0.99 -13.04 45.23
N LEU A 15 1.96 -12.20 44.82
CA LEU A 15 1.70 -10.84 44.35
C LEU A 15 0.90 -10.82 43.04
N ALA A 16 1.13 -11.77 42.12
CA ALA A 16 0.34 -11.91 40.90
C ALA A 16 -1.11 -12.30 41.20
N LYS A 17 -1.34 -13.23 42.14
CA LYS A 17 -2.68 -13.62 42.61
C LYS A 17 -3.41 -12.46 43.30
N GLU A 18 -2.70 -11.68 44.11
CA GLU A 18 -3.25 -10.46 44.72
C GLU A 18 -3.58 -9.38 43.69
N ALA A 19 -2.77 -9.21 42.65
CA ALA A 19 -3.04 -8.26 41.58
C ALA A 19 -4.29 -8.61 40.77
N ILE A 20 -4.57 -9.90 40.57
CA ILE A 20 -5.78 -10.39 39.88
C ILE A 20 -7.04 -10.17 40.74
N THR A 21 -6.93 -10.28 42.07
CA THR A 21 -8.07 -10.13 42.99
C THR A 21 -8.34 -8.69 43.41
N LYS A 22 -7.31 -7.83 43.42
CA LYS A 22 -7.41 -6.39 43.75
C LYS A 22 -7.51 -5.48 42.51
N GLY A 23 -7.25 -5.99 41.31
CA GLY A 23 -7.33 -5.22 40.08
C GLY A 23 -8.78 -4.97 39.66
N ASP A 24 -9.11 -3.71 39.36
CA ASP A 24 -10.44 -3.39 38.82
C ASP A 24 -10.64 -4.04 37.44
N ALA A 25 -11.74 -4.76 37.34
CA ALA A 25 -12.41 -5.17 36.12
C ALA A 25 -12.43 -4.09 35.03
N PHE A 26 -11.43 -3.97 34.14
CA PHE A 26 -11.54 -3.05 33.00
C PHE A 26 -12.47 -3.65 31.95
N PHE A 27 -13.77 -3.48 32.17
CA PHE A 27 -14.80 -3.88 31.23
C PHE A 27 -14.80 -2.91 30.04
N LEU A 28 -14.26 -3.36 28.92
CA LEU A 28 -14.45 -2.66 27.65
C LEU A 28 -15.95 -2.69 27.30
N SER A 29 -16.59 -1.51 27.27
CA SER A 29 -18.00 -1.37 26.89
C SER A 29 -18.32 -1.86 25.48
N LYS A 30 -17.27 -2.03 24.64
CA LYS A 30 -17.37 -2.55 23.29
C LYS A 30 -16.32 -3.64 23.05
N PRO A 31 -16.63 -4.65 22.21
CA PRO A 31 -15.65 -5.66 21.84
C PRO A 31 -14.38 -5.05 21.22
N LEU A 32 -13.22 -5.66 21.46
CA LEU A 32 -11.95 -5.25 20.84
C LEU A 32 -12.03 -5.23 19.30
N SER A 33 -12.83 -6.12 18.69
CA SER A 33 -13.07 -6.15 17.24
C SER A 33 -13.69 -4.84 16.73
N TYR A 34 -14.62 -4.24 17.49
CA TYR A 34 -15.22 -2.95 17.17
C TYR A 34 -14.18 -1.83 17.20
N LEU A 35 -13.35 -1.77 18.24
CA LEU A 35 -12.29 -0.77 18.37
C LEU A 35 -11.27 -0.90 17.21
N LYS A 36 -10.83 -2.12 16.91
CA LYS A 36 -9.96 -2.42 15.78
C LYS A 36 -10.58 -1.99 14.45
N SER A 37 -11.88 -2.25 14.26
CA SER A 37 -12.61 -1.82 13.06
C SER A 37 -12.66 -0.30 12.92
N LYS A 38 -12.92 0.44 14.01
CA LYS A 38 -12.94 1.91 14.00
C LYS A 38 -11.56 2.50 13.68
N ILE A 39 -10.50 1.97 14.30
CA ILE A 39 -9.12 2.41 14.01
C ILE A 39 -8.77 2.16 12.55
N ARG A 40 -9.04 0.96 12.02
CA ARG A 40 -8.80 0.64 10.61
C ARG A 40 -9.58 1.54 9.66
N SER A 41 -10.84 1.84 9.99
CA SER A 41 -11.69 2.71 9.16
C SER A 41 -11.16 4.15 9.14
N ALA A 42 -10.75 4.68 10.30
CA ALA A 42 -10.16 6.01 10.38
C ALA A 42 -8.82 6.08 9.62
N ALA A 43 -7.95 5.08 9.79
CA ALA A 43 -6.68 5.01 9.08
C ALA A 43 -6.88 4.93 7.55
N LEU A 44 -7.85 4.15 7.07
CA LEU A 44 -8.20 4.07 5.66
C LEU A 44 -8.72 5.41 5.12
N SER A 45 -9.52 6.15 5.90
CA SER A 45 -10.01 7.47 5.50
C SER A 45 -8.85 8.45 5.33
N ILE A 46 -7.97 8.55 6.33
CA ILE A 46 -6.79 9.42 6.27
C ILE A 46 -5.91 9.04 5.07
N TRP A 47 -5.71 7.74 4.82
CA TRP A 47 -4.93 7.29 3.68
C TRP A 47 -5.61 7.64 2.35
N GLN A 48 -6.92 7.48 2.24
CA GLN A 48 -7.67 7.87 1.06
C GLN A 48 -7.58 9.38 0.81
N ASP A 49 -7.71 10.20 1.85
CA ASP A 49 -7.61 11.67 1.73
C ASP A 49 -6.22 12.08 1.22
N ASN A 50 -5.17 11.47 1.77
CA ASN A 50 -3.79 11.69 1.28
C ASN A 50 -3.60 11.18 -0.15
N TRP A 51 -4.27 10.09 -0.52
CA TRP A 51 -4.21 9.53 -1.87
C TRP A 51 -4.90 10.42 -2.89
N ASP A 52 -6.06 10.97 -2.55
CA ASP A 52 -6.85 11.83 -3.43
C ASP A 52 -6.18 13.20 -3.64
N ASN A 53 -5.57 13.76 -2.59
CA ASN A 53 -4.96 15.09 -2.62
C ASN A 53 -3.45 15.07 -2.91
N GLY A 54 -2.82 13.89 -2.98
CA GLY A 54 -1.39 13.76 -3.28
C GLY A 54 -1.06 14.16 -4.71
N GLU A 55 0.04 14.89 -4.89
CA GLU A 55 0.56 15.30 -6.21
C GLU A 55 1.45 14.24 -6.87
N ILE A 56 2.03 13.34 -6.08
CA ILE A 56 2.94 12.29 -6.56
C ILE A 56 2.13 11.08 -7.06
N SER A 57 2.62 10.44 -8.13
CA SER A 57 2.05 9.18 -8.65
C SER A 57 0.58 9.28 -9.09
N ARG A 58 0.14 10.44 -9.60
CA ARG A 58 -1.22 10.66 -10.13
C ARG A 58 -1.68 9.60 -11.13
N ARG A 59 -0.79 9.10 -11.97
CA ARG A 59 -1.10 7.98 -12.88
C ARG A 59 -1.59 6.74 -12.15
N THR A 60 -0.95 6.38 -11.04
CA THR A 60 -1.36 5.24 -10.23
C THR A 60 -2.73 5.51 -9.58
N HIS A 61 -3.00 6.76 -9.18
CA HIS A 61 -4.32 7.18 -8.68
C HIS A 61 -5.41 7.06 -9.75
N ASP A 62 -5.13 7.49 -10.98
CA ASP A 62 -6.09 7.40 -12.09
C ASP A 62 -6.52 5.94 -12.38
N ILE A 63 -5.62 4.98 -12.16
CA ILE A 63 -5.89 3.54 -12.35
C ILE A 63 -6.51 2.92 -11.10
N VAL A 64 -6.01 3.27 -9.90
CA VAL A 64 -6.51 2.79 -8.61
C VAL A 64 -6.89 3.99 -7.74
N PRO A 65 -8.12 4.52 -7.90
CA PRO A 65 -8.55 5.72 -7.19
C PRO A 65 -8.91 5.45 -5.73
N LYS A 66 -9.11 4.18 -5.35
CA LYS A 66 -9.51 3.80 -3.99
C LYS A 66 -8.44 2.95 -3.31
N VAL A 67 -8.01 3.41 -2.14
CA VAL A 67 -7.10 2.65 -1.28
C VAL A 67 -7.85 1.48 -0.65
N SER A 68 -7.15 0.36 -0.50
CA SER A 68 -7.73 -0.82 0.15
C SER A 68 -6.64 -1.63 0.84
N ASN A 69 -7.03 -2.35 1.89
CA ASN A 69 -6.15 -3.31 2.55
C ASN A 69 -6.09 -4.67 1.83
N LYS A 70 -6.83 -4.84 0.73
CA LYS A 70 -6.80 -6.07 -0.05
C LYS A 70 -5.60 -6.01 -0.99
N ALA A 71 -4.77 -7.03 -0.94
CA ALA A 71 -3.74 -7.21 -1.96
C ALA A 71 -4.43 -7.38 -3.31
N ILE A 72 -4.03 -6.56 -4.27
CA ILE A 72 -4.46 -6.72 -5.65
C ILE A 72 -3.51 -7.74 -6.28
N GLY A 73 -4.05 -8.79 -6.87
CA GLY A 73 -3.28 -9.90 -7.45
C GLY A 73 -2.60 -9.54 -8.77
N TRP A 74 -2.00 -8.35 -8.86
CA TRP A 74 -1.30 -7.90 -10.07
C TRP A 74 -0.04 -8.71 -10.30
N ASN A 75 0.17 -9.08 -11.56
CA ASN A 75 1.43 -9.65 -11.99
C ASN A 75 2.51 -8.55 -12.12
N ARG A 76 3.74 -8.97 -12.40
CA ARG A 76 4.90 -8.08 -12.46
C ARG A 76 4.75 -7.02 -13.56
N GLU A 77 4.21 -7.41 -14.70
CA GLU A 77 4.05 -6.58 -15.89
C GLU A 77 2.98 -5.51 -15.68
N GLU A 78 1.85 -5.88 -15.06
CA GLU A 78 0.80 -4.95 -14.64
C GLU A 78 1.32 -3.94 -13.62
N LEU A 79 2.07 -4.40 -12.61
CA LEU A 79 2.65 -3.52 -11.62
C LEU A 79 3.63 -2.52 -12.27
N MET A 80 4.48 -3.00 -13.18
CA MET A 80 5.39 -2.14 -13.96
C MET A 80 4.63 -1.12 -14.79
N PHE A 81 3.57 -1.54 -15.48
CA PHE A 81 2.74 -0.67 -16.29
C PHE A 81 2.09 0.45 -15.47
N VAL A 82 1.38 0.09 -14.39
CA VAL A 82 0.64 1.04 -13.54
C VAL A 82 1.56 2.04 -12.88
N THR A 83 2.66 1.56 -12.30
CA THR A 83 3.63 2.43 -11.61
C THR A 83 4.52 3.20 -12.58
N GLY A 84 4.51 2.83 -13.86
CA GLY A 84 5.44 3.33 -14.86
C GLY A 84 6.89 2.92 -14.62
N HIS A 85 7.10 1.82 -13.89
CA HIS A 85 8.42 1.21 -13.67
C HIS A 85 8.80 0.26 -14.80
N GLY A 86 10.10 -0.04 -14.91
CA GLY A 86 10.60 -1.06 -15.82
C GLY A 86 11.33 -0.46 -17.02
N PRO A 87 11.29 -1.10 -18.20
CA PRO A 87 12.11 -0.73 -19.36
C PRO A 87 11.56 0.48 -20.13
N PHE A 88 10.79 1.36 -19.49
CA PHE A 88 10.23 2.54 -20.13
C PHE A 88 11.26 3.67 -20.16
N PRO A 89 11.55 4.28 -21.32
CA PRO A 89 12.45 5.43 -21.43
C PRO A 89 12.14 6.54 -20.40
N SER A 90 10.87 6.84 -20.14
CA SER A 90 10.47 7.83 -19.12
C SER A 90 10.91 7.48 -17.70
N TYR A 91 10.92 6.19 -17.37
CA TYR A 91 11.41 5.70 -16.09
C TYR A 91 12.93 5.77 -16.03
N LEU A 92 13.60 5.25 -17.06
CA LEU A 92 15.07 5.21 -17.11
C LEU A 92 15.68 6.62 -17.05
N GLN A 93 15.06 7.61 -17.70
CA GLN A 93 15.50 9.00 -17.62
C GLN A 93 15.38 9.56 -16.19
N ARG A 94 14.26 9.31 -15.51
CA ARG A 94 14.04 9.76 -14.12
C ARG A 94 15.11 9.25 -13.15
N PHE A 95 15.65 8.06 -13.41
CA PHE A 95 16.70 7.44 -12.61
C PHE A 95 18.12 7.69 -13.15
N ASN A 96 18.27 8.61 -14.11
CA ASN A 96 19.55 8.94 -14.75
C ASN A 96 20.25 7.73 -15.40
N LEU A 97 19.49 6.69 -15.76
CA LEU A 97 19.98 5.51 -16.50
C LEU A 97 19.94 5.75 -18.01
N ARG A 98 19.26 6.82 -18.45
CA ARG A 98 19.18 7.29 -19.83
C ARG A 98 19.12 8.81 -19.87
N THR A 99 19.61 9.42 -20.94
CA THR A 99 19.64 10.88 -21.11
C THR A 99 18.32 11.49 -21.58
N HIS A 100 17.44 10.70 -22.20
CA HIS A 100 16.17 11.15 -22.76
C HIS A 100 15.04 10.14 -22.51
N ASP A 101 13.79 10.60 -22.48
CA ASP A 101 12.59 9.77 -22.31
C ASP A 101 11.91 9.37 -23.62
N ASN A 102 12.48 9.72 -24.78
CA ASN A 102 11.85 9.38 -26.06
C ASN A 102 11.84 7.87 -26.36
N CYS A 103 10.70 7.39 -26.85
CA CYS A 103 10.52 6.15 -27.58
C CYS A 103 11.20 6.22 -28.95
N SER A 104 11.48 5.06 -29.56
CA SER A 104 12.05 4.97 -30.91
C SER A 104 11.17 5.60 -32.00
N CYS A 105 9.90 5.91 -31.71
CA CYS A 105 9.03 6.63 -32.64
C CYS A 105 9.11 8.16 -32.51
N GLY A 106 9.94 8.68 -31.58
CA GLY A 106 10.15 10.12 -31.37
C GLY A 106 9.30 10.74 -30.25
N GLU A 107 8.22 10.09 -29.84
CA GLU A 107 7.33 10.54 -28.75
C GLU A 107 7.83 10.10 -27.37
N LYS A 108 7.22 10.61 -26.30
CA LYS A 108 7.51 10.19 -24.93
C LYS A 108 7.30 8.67 -24.73
N GLY A 109 8.34 7.98 -24.31
CA GLY A 109 8.37 6.54 -24.05
C GLY A 109 7.88 6.19 -22.65
N ASP A 110 6.60 6.45 -22.39
CA ASP A 110 5.93 6.00 -21.17
C ASP A 110 4.99 4.80 -21.43
N PRO A 111 4.58 4.04 -20.40
CA PRO A 111 3.77 2.84 -20.60
C PRO A 111 2.49 3.09 -21.40
N LEU A 112 1.81 4.21 -21.14
CA LEU A 112 0.55 4.55 -21.79
C LEU A 112 0.75 4.79 -23.28
N HIS A 113 1.83 5.49 -23.65
CA HIS A 113 2.22 5.65 -25.06
C HIS A 113 2.42 4.29 -25.74
N TYR A 114 3.16 3.37 -25.12
CA TYR A 114 3.34 2.03 -25.69
C TYR A 114 2.03 1.26 -25.86
N ALA A 115 1.12 1.35 -24.89
CA ALA A 115 -0.16 0.64 -24.96
C ALA A 115 -1.16 1.22 -25.96
N THR A 116 -1.11 2.54 -26.24
CA THR A 116 -2.21 3.23 -26.94
C THR A 116 -1.83 3.98 -28.20
N LYS A 117 -0.56 4.39 -28.36
CA LYS A 117 -0.14 5.34 -29.40
C LYS A 117 1.08 4.91 -30.20
N CYS A 118 1.96 4.08 -29.63
CA CYS A 118 3.21 3.71 -30.26
C CYS A 118 2.96 2.90 -31.54
N ARG A 119 3.34 3.45 -32.69
CA ARG A 119 3.21 2.76 -33.99
C ARG A 119 3.86 1.37 -33.98
N PHE A 120 4.97 1.20 -33.27
CA PHE A 120 5.69 -0.07 -33.24
C PHE A 120 4.99 -1.13 -32.40
N THR A 121 4.14 -0.74 -31.46
CA THR A 121 3.35 -1.67 -30.62
C THR A 121 1.98 -1.92 -31.23
N LEU A 122 1.35 -0.90 -31.81
CA LEU A 122 0.05 -1.04 -32.48
C LEU A 122 0.14 -1.93 -33.73
N LEU A 123 1.25 -1.87 -34.47
CA LEU A 123 1.49 -2.78 -35.60
C LEU A 123 1.69 -4.25 -35.17
N ALA A 124 1.98 -4.51 -33.89
CA ALA A 124 2.08 -5.86 -33.35
C ALA A 124 0.72 -6.47 -32.94
N PHE A 125 -0.34 -5.64 -32.86
CA PHE A 125 -1.71 -6.08 -32.57
C PHE A 125 -2.70 -5.46 -33.59
N PRO A 126 -2.77 -5.97 -34.84
CA PRO A 126 -3.44 -5.28 -35.93
C PRO A 126 -4.97 -5.09 -35.78
N ASN A 127 -5.64 -5.80 -34.86
CA ASN A 127 -7.11 -5.84 -34.82
C ASN A 127 -7.68 -5.78 -33.39
N SER A 128 -7.97 -4.58 -32.87
CA SER A 128 -8.98 -4.43 -31.80
C SER A 128 -9.84 -3.16 -31.88
N TYR A 129 -9.64 -2.30 -32.89
CA TYR A 129 -10.42 -1.06 -33.05
C TYR A 129 -11.21 -0.99 -34.37
N GLY A 130 -11.56 -2.15 -34.94
CA GLY A 130 -12.51 -2.26 -36.04
C GLY A 130 -13.86 -2.75 -35.56
N VAL A 131 -14.65 -1.88 -34.91
CA VAL A 131 -16.09 -2.06 -34.75
C VAL A 131 -16.76 -0.95 -35.54
N THR A 132 -17.34 -1.31 -36.67
CA THR A 132 -18.40 -0.56 -37.37
C THR A 132 -19.72 -0.73 -36.65
#